data_AF-A0A354WES1-F1
#
_entry.id   AF-A0A354WES1-F1
#
_cell.length_a   1.000
_cell.length_b   1.000
_cell.length_c   1.000
_cell.angle_alpha   90.00
_cell.angle_beta   90.00
_cell.angle_gamma   90.00
#
_symmetry.space_group_name_H-M   'P 1'
#
loop_
_entity.id
_entity.type
_entity.pdbx_description
1 polymer ?
#
loop_
_entity_poly.entity_id
_entity_poly.type
_entity_poly.pdbx_seq_one_letter_code
_entity_poly.pdbx_strand_id
1 'polypeptide(L)'
;MIRQEIAKILPGLANLPATCYHCLVAFSSDSLPLIGAIMNFDRVHIFSGFSNPLVFIPPLAKRFADFITGKPDPIITQLSPSRLISSIR
;
A
#
# COMPACT_ATOMS: atom_id res chain seq x y z
N MET A 1 -4.27 2.05 24.75
CA MET A 1 -3.57 2.89 23.73
C MET A 1 -2.07 2.61 23.79
N ILE A 2 -1.32 2.78 22.69
CA ILE A 2 0.11 2.39 22.51
C ILE A 2 1.00 2.52 23.77
N ARG A 3 0.84 3.60 24.56
CA ARG A 3 1.60 3.83 25.81
C ARG A 3 1.39 2.75 26.89
N GLN A 4 0.19 2.19 27.00
CA GLN A 4 -0.11 1.11 27.95
C GLN A 4 0.53 -0.21 27.53
N GLU A 5 0.57 -0.48 26.23
CA GLU A 5 1.18 -1.72 25.70
C GLU A 5 2.71 -1.64 25.75
N ILE A 6 3.31 -0.50 25.36
CA ILE A 6 4.76 -0.32 25.42
C ILE A 6 5.29 -0.36 26.85
N ALA A 7 4.53 0.12 27.85
CA ALA A 7 4.94 0.11 29.25
C ALA A 7 5.18 -1.30 29.80
N LYS A 8 4.55 -2.32 29.22
CA LYS A 8 4.76 -3.74 29.58
C LYS A 8 6.13 -4.26 29.16
N ILE A 9 6.74 -3.65 28.12
CA ILE A 9 8.01 -4.07 27.52
C ILE A 9 9.15 -3.10 27.87
N LEU A 10 8.88 -1.80 27.78
CA LEU A 10 9.82 -0.70 28.02
C LEU A 10 9.18 0.34 28.94
N PRO A 11 9.18 0.12 30.26
CA PRO A 11 8.51 0.99 31.23
C PRO A 11 8.99 2.45 31.17
N GLY A 12 10.27 2.67 30.86
CA GLY A 12 10.86 4.01 30.73
C GLY A 12 10.24 4.87 29.61
N LEU A 13 9.54 4.25 28.64
CA LEU A 13 8.88 4.97 27.55
C LEU A 13 7.44 5.40 27.88
N ALA A 14 6.85 4.90 28.98
CA ALA A 14 5.44 5.14 29.29
C ALA A 14 5.09 6.63 29.33
N ASN A 15 5.94 7.43 29.97
CA ASN A 15 5.73 8.85 30.24
C ASN A 15 6.67 9.78 29.46
N LEU A 16 7.44 9.24 28.50
CA LEU A 16 8.34 10.06 27.70
C LEU A 16 7.52 11.03 26.81
N PRO A 17 7.81 12.34 26.82
CA PRO A 17 7.17 13.31 25.92
C PRO A 17 7.36 12.89 24.47
N ALA A 18 6.28 12.90 23.69
CA ALA A 18 6.33 12.56 22.27
C ALA A 18 5.19 13.23 21.51
N THR A 19 5.40 13.46 20.22
CA THR A 19 4.38 13.96 19.29
C THR A 19 3.60 12.79 18.71
N CYS A 20 2.27 12.88 18.74
CA CYS A 20 1.39 11.95 18.04
C CYS A 20 1.06 12.50 16.65
N TYR A 21 1.28 11.71 15.62
CA TYR A 21 0.91 12.05 14.25
C TYR A 21 -0.29 11.22 13.82
N HIS A 22 -1.28 11.87 13.23
CA HIS A 22 -2.38 11.19 12.57
C HIS A 22 -2.02 10.97 11.10
N CYS A 23 -1.66 9.73 10.76
CA CYS A 23 -1.25 9.35 9.42
C CYS A 23 -2.35 8.53 8.75
N LEU A 24 -2.88 9.04 7.63
CA LEU A 24 -3.86 8.32 6.82
C LEU A 24 -3.18 7.23 6.02
N VAL A 25 -3.83 6.07 5.97
CA VAL A 25 -3.40 4.90 5.19
C VAL A 25 -4.61 4.35 4.44
N ALA A 26 -4.37 3.85 3.23
CA ALA A 26 -5.38 3.17 2.42
C ALA A 26 -5.01 1.69 2.34
N PHE A 27 -5.93 0.83 2.74
CA PHE A 27 -5.79 -0.62 2.66
C PHE A 27 -6.68 -1.18 1.55
N SER A 28 -6.21 -2.21 0.86
CA SER A 28 -7.06 -3.07 0.04
C SER A 28 -7.64 -4.21 0.90
N SER A 29 -8.64 -4.92 0.37
CA SER A 29 -9.24 -6.08 1.05
C SER A 29 -8.29 -7.27 1.21
N ASP A 30 -7.23 -7.35 0.40
CA ASP A 30 -6.25 -8.43 0.39
C ASP A 30 -4.88 -8.02 0.97
N SER A 31 -4.77 -6.81 1.53
CA SER A 31 -3.53 -6.23 2.06
C SER A 31 -2.41 -6.02 1.02
N LEU A 32 -2.69 -6.16 -0.29
CA LEU A 32 -1.77 -5.88 -1.39
C LEU A 32 -2.09 -4.55 -2.09
N PRO A 33 -1.10 -3.80 -2.58
CA PRO A 33 -1.36 -2.55 -3.28
C PRO A 33 -2.17 -2.78 -4.58
N LEU A 34 -2.92 -1.76 -4.98
CA LEU A 34 -3.65 -1.70 -6.24
C LEU A 34 -2.83 -0.85 -7.22
N ILE A 35 -2.33 -1.50 -8.27
CA ILE A 35 -1.47 -0.89 -9.30
C ILE A 35 -1.98 -1.31 -10.68
N GLY A 36 -2.45 -0.36 -11.49
CA GLY A 36 -2.87 -0.66 -12.87
C GLY A 36 -4.03 0.20 -13.35
N ALA A 37 -4.53 -0.10 -14.55
CA ALA A 37 -5.65 0.64 -15.14
C ALA A 37 -6.97 0.44 -14.36
N ILE A 38 -7.79 1.48 -14.34
CA ILE A 38 -9.18 1.38 -13.89
C ILE A 38 -10.02 0.78 -15.02
N MET A 39 -10.91 -0.15 -14.68
CA MET A 39 -11.82 -0.76 -15.65
C MET A 39 -12.58 0.32 -16.44
N ASN A 40 -12.62 0.19 -17.77
CA ASN A 40 -13.21 1.15 -18.72
C ASN A 40 -12.44 2.47 -18.90
N PHE A 41 -11.25 2.63 -18.29
CA PHE A 41 -10.43 3.83 -18.43
C PHE A 41 -8.95 3.47 -18.67
N ASP A 42 -8.60 3.17 -19.92
CA ASP A 42 -7.27 2.65 -20.28
C ASP A 42 -6.11 3.65 -20.03
N ARG A 43 -6.42 4.94 -19.88
CA ARG A 43 -5.43 6.01 -19.63
C ARG A 43 -5.40 6.49 -18.17
N VAL A 44 -6.23 5.92 -17.31
CA VAL A 44 -6.30 6.28 -15.88
C VAL A 44 -5.86 5.08 -15.07
N HIS A 45 -4.83 5.28 -14.26
CA HIS A 45 -4.25 4.22 -13.44
C HIS A 45 -4.36 4.53 -11.95
N ILE A 46 -4.55 3.49 -11.15
CA ILE A 46 -4.44 3.53 -9.70
C ILE A 46 -3.05 3.08 -9.28
N PHE A 47 -2.51 3.73 -8.24
CA PHE A 47 -1.27 3.36 -7.56
C PHE A 47 -1.46 3.68 -6.07
N SER A 48 -2.13 2.78 -5.35
CA SER A 48 -2.59 3.01 -3.97
C SER A 48 -2.65 1.70 -3.17
N GLY A 49 -3.11 1.74 -1.92
CA GLY A 49 -3.32 0.54 -1.11
C GLY A 49 -2.06 -0.01 -0.41
N PHE A 50 -1.04 0.83 -0.21
CA PHE A 50 0.23 0.40 0.35
C PHE A 50 0.20 0.31 1.88
N SER A 51 0.29 -0.91 2.42
CA SER A 51 0.46 -1.14 3.86
C SER A 51 1.85 -0.69 4.37
N ASN A 52 2.90 -0.89 3.57
CA ASN A 52 4.28 -0.51 3.89
C ASN A 52 4.85 0.40 2.78
N PRO A 53 4.37 1.66 2.68
CA PRO A 53 4.64 2.52 1.53
C PRO A 53 6.14 2.78 1.33
N LEU A 54 6.91 2.96 2.40
CA LEU A 54 8.34 3.25 2.32
C LEU A 54 9.16 2.10 1.71
N VAL A 55 8.70 0.86 1.85
CA VAL A 55 9.38 -0.33 1.31
C VAL A 55 8.97 -0.56 -0.15
N PHE A 56 7.69 -0.40 -0.45
CA PHE A 56 7.12 -0.88 -1.71
C PHE A 56 6.97 0.19 -2.78
N ILE A 57 6.78 1.47 -2.43
CA ILE A 57 6.59 2.53 -3.43
C ILE A 57 7.82 2.68 -4.33
N PRO A 58 9.06 2.83 -3.82
CA PRO A 58 10.22 3.08 -4.70
C PRO A 58 10.44 1.98 -5.77
N PRO A 59 10.49 0.67 -5.42
CA PRO A 59 10.68 -0.36 -6.43
C PRO A 59 9.46 -0.52 -7.34
N LEU A 60 8.23 -0.44 -6.82
CA LEU A 60 7.04 -0.66 -7.63
C LEU A 60 6.72 0.52 -8.55
N ALA A 61 7.08 1.75 -8.19
CA ALA A 61 6.91 2.91 -9.06
C ALA A 61 7.73 2.78 -10.34
N LYS A 62 9.01 2.38 -10.21
CA LYS A 62 9.88 2.13 -11.38
C LYS A 62 9.33 1.01 -12.26
N ARG A 63 8.97 -0.12 -11.64
CA ARG A 63 8.41 -1.28 -12.35
C ARG A 63 7.11 -0.93 -13.06
N PHE A 64 6.26 -0.14 -12.43
CA PHE A 64 5.01 0.32 -13.02
C PHE A 64 5.26 1.27 -14.20
N ALA A 65 6.20 2.21 -14.09
CA ALA A 65 6.60 3.08 -15.18
C ALA A 65 7.13 2.30 -16.39
N ASP A 66 7.98 1.30 -16.14
CA ASP A 66 8.45 0.38 -17.17
C ASP A 66 7.28 -0.41 -17.80
N PHE A 67 6.36 -0.91 -16.98
CA PHE A 67 5.18 -1.66 -17.42
C PHE A 67 4.28 -0.87 -18.37
N ILE A 68 3.94 0.37 -18.04
CA ILE A 68 3.06 1.21 -18.89
C ILE A 68 3.72 1.59 -20.23
N THR A 69 5.05 1.46 -20.35
CA THR A 69 5.79 1.67 -21.61
C THR A 69 5.93 0.40 -22.45
N GLY A 70 5.29 -0.70 -22.06
CA GLY A 70 5.25 -1.94 -22.82
C GLY A 70 6.21 -3.03 -22.36
N LYS A 71 6.91 -2.85 -21.23
CA LYS A 71 7.74 -3.93 -20.65
C LYS A 71 6.89 -4.85 -19.79
N PRO A 72 6.71 -6.14 -20.12
CA PRO A 72 5.88 -7.01 -19.30
C PRO A 72 6.48 -7.18 -17.90
N ASP A 73 5.64 -7.10 -16.88
CA ASP A 73 6.03 -7.29 -15.48
C ASP A 73 4.98 -8.17 -14.75
N PRO A 74 5.31 -9.42 -14.41
CA PRO A 74 4.37 -10.35 -13.76
C PRO A 74 3.83 -9.85 -12.42
N ILE A 75 4.60 -9.06 -11.68
CA ILE A 75 4.19 -8.55 -10.36
C ILE A 75 3.18 -7.42 -10.55
N ILE A 76 3.41 -6.51 -11.50
CA ILE A 76 2.44 -5.46 -11.82
C ILE A 76 1.10 -6.06 -12.27
N THR A 77 1.13 -7.11 -13.10
CA THR A 77 -0.09 -7.82 -13.53
C THR A 77 -0.88 -8.40 -12.35
N GLN A 78 -0.20 -9.02 -11.38
CA GLN A 78 -0.82 -9.57 -10.18
C GLN A 78 -1.40 -8.50 -9.25
N LEU A 79 -0.84 -7.29 -9.26
CA LEU A 79 -1.30 -6.15 -8.48
C LEU A 79 -2.37 -5.32 -9.19
N SER A 80 -2.87 -5.78 -10.35
CA SER A 80 -3.92 -5.10 -11.09
C SER A 80 -5.24 -4.99 -10.28
N PRO A 81 -6.03 -3.92 -10.45
CA PRO A 81 -7.33 -3.77 -9.78
C PRO A 81 -8.32 -4.88 -10.12
N SER A 82 -8.20 -5.46 -11.31
CA SER A 82 -9.03 -6.55 -11.80
C SER A 82 -9.12 -7.72 -10.83
N ARG A 83 -8.07 -7.98 -10.03
CA ARG A 83 -8.03 -9.07 -9.05
C ARG A 83 -9.10 -8.95 -7.95
N LEU A 84 -9.51 -7.73 -7.60
CA LEU A 84 -10.50 -7.49 -6.55
C LEU A 84 -11.92 -7.46 -7.11
N ILE A 85 -12.08 -7.12 -8.39
CA ILE A 85 -13.39 -7.06 -9.05
C ILE A 85 -13.97 -8.47 -9.26
N SER A 86 -13.12 -9.47 -9.48
CA SER A 86 -13.54 -10.88 -9.55
C SER A 86 -14.03 -11.48 -8.22
N SER A 87 -13.75 -10.82 -7.09
CA SER A 87 -14.12 -11.29 -5.75
C SER A 87 -15.48 -10.77 -5.26
N ILE A 88 -16.17 -9.91 -6.04
CA ILE A 88 -17.48 -9.34 -5.69
C ILE A 88 -18.58 -10.11 -6.42
N ARG A 89 -18.61 -11.44 -6.25
CA ARG A 89 -19.64 -12.31 -6.78
C ARG A 89 -20.29 -13.14 -5.69
#